data_AF-A0A7L2AQI1-F1
#
_entry.id   AF-A0A7L2AQI1-F1
#
_cell.length_a   1.000
_cell.length_b   1.000
_cell.length_c   1.000
_cell.angle_alpha   90.00
_cell.angle_beta   90.00
_cell.angle_gamma   90.00
#
_symmetry.space_group_name_H-M   'P 1'
#
loop_
_entity.id
_entity.type
_entity.pdbx_description
1 polymer ?
#
loop_
_entity_poly.entity_id
_entity_poly.type
_entity_poly.pdbx_seq_one_letter_code
_entity_poly.pdbx_strand_id
1 'polypeptide(L)'
;LSVQLLHKLSVRAADGPQKLLKVIKNPVSNHLPVGCMKIGTSFAVPKVSDLRELVPTEESVAIVVGAFAHGSVNVDYTEKMVSISNYPLSAALTCAKITTAFEEVWGVV
;
A
#
# COMPACT_ATOMS: atom_id res chain seq x y z
N LEU A 1 -12.92 10.87 13.53
CA LEU A 1 -12.58 11.22 12.13
C LEU A 1 -13.26 10.30 11.11
N SER A 2 -13.14 8.96 11.25
CA SER A 2 -13.67 7.99 10.27
C SER A 2 -15.18 8.09 10.04
N VAL A 3 -15.96 8.32 11.10
CA VAL A 3 -17.42 8.53 11.00
C VAL A 3 -17.77 9.74 10.13
N GLN A 4 -17.04 10.85 10.29
CA GLN A 4 -17.25 12.07 9.51
C GLN A 4 -16.90 11.86 8.03
N LEU A 5 -15.84 11.11 7.75
CA LEU A 5 -15.44 10.79 6.37
C LEU A 5 -16.51 9.94 5.68
N LEU A 6 -17.07 8.94 6.35
CA LEU A 6 -18.10 8.08 5.76
C LEU A 6 -19.42 8.84 5.56
N HIS A 7 -19.81 9.71 6.48
CA HIS A 7 -21.07 10.46 6.37
C HIS A 7 -21.01 11.60 5.36
N LYS A 8 -19.89 12.35 5.32
CA LYS A 8 -19.73 13.53 4.44
C LYS A 8 -18.97 13.24 3.15
N LEU A 9 -18.50 12.00 2.98
CA LEU A 9 -17.65 11.54 1.87
C LEU A 9 -16.34 12.32 1.69
N SER A 10 -16.06 13.30 2.55
CA SER A 10 -14.85 14.11 2.52
C SER A 10 -14.59 14.80 3.86
N VAL A 11 -13.31 15.02 4.16
CA VAL A 11 -12.82 15.83 5.29
C VAL A 11 -11.93 16.92 4.72
N ARG A 12 -12.16 18.17 5.14
CA ARG A 12 -11.39 19.34 4.72
C ARG A 12 -10.43 19.78 5.82
N ALA A 13 -9.37 20.48 5.43
CA ALA A 13 -8.47 21.13 6.36
C ALA A 13 -9.24 22.16 7.21
N ALA A 14 -8.78 22.41 8.43
CA ALA A 14 -9.43 23.38 9.33
C ALA A 14 -9.19 24.83 8.89
N ASP A 15 -8.05 25.03 8.23
CA ASP A 15 -7.45 26.31 7.81
C ASP A 15 -7.62 26.59 6.31
N GLY A 16 -8.25 25.69 5.53
CA GLY A 16 -8.38 25.90 4.08
C GLY A 16 -9.42 25.03 3.38
N PRO A 17 -9.75 25.35 2.11
CA PRO A 17 -10.76 24.61 1.33
C PRO A 17 -10.29 23.23 0.85
N GLN A 18 -9.02 22.86 1.11
CA GLN A 18 -8.39 21.63 0.64
C GLN A 18 -9.03 20.39 1.27
N LYS A 19 -9.29 19.36 0.47
CA LYS A 19 -9.82 18.08 0.93
C LYS A 19 -8.64 17.18 1.30
N LEU A 20 -8.47 16.88 2.58
CA LEU A 20 -7.41 15.99 3.07
C LEU A 20 -7.77 14.51 2.86
N LEU A 21 -9.04 14.18 3.01
CA LEU A 21 -9.57 12.83 2.78
C LEU A 21 -10.84 12.91 1.93
N LYS A 22 -10.99 12.00 0.98
CA LYS A 22 -12.14 11.94 0.07
C LYS A 22 -12.44 10.48 -0.29
N VAL A 23 -13.71 10.11 -0.22
CA VAL A 23 -14.18 8.83 -0.76
C VAL A 23 -14.22 8.92 -2.29
N ILE A 24 -13.57 7.97 -2.96
CA ILE A 24 -13.46 7.90 -4.42
C ILE A 24 -14.22 6.68 -4.96
N LYS A 25 -14.59 6.73 -6.25
CA LYS A 25 -15.27 5.62 -6.92
C LYS A 25 -14.28 4.49 -7.18
N ASN A 26 -14.73 3.25 -6.95
CA ASN A 26 -14.04 2.04 -7.36
C ASN A 26 -14.05 1.89 -8.90
N PRO A 27 -13.08 1.17 -9.49
CA PRO A 27 -11.94 0.47 -8.87
C PRO A 27 -10.74 1.37 -8.56
N VAL A 28 -9.94 0.98 -7.55
CA VAL A 28 -8.71 1.71 -7.15
C VAL A 28 -7.69 1.82 -8.28
N SER A 29 -7.65 0.82 -9.18
CA SER A 29 -6.75 0.76 -10.33
C SER A 29 -6.87 1.96 -11.27
N ASN A 30 -8.03 2.62 -11.32
CA ASN A 30 -8.26 3.80 -12.16
C ASN A 30 -7.57 5.07 -11.63
N HIS A 31 -7.12 5.05 -10.37
CA HIS A 31 -6.47 6.19 -9.72
C HIS A 31 -4.96 6.02 -9.60
N LEU A 32 -4.42 4.87 -10.02
CA LEU A 32 -2.99 4.61 -10.03
C LEU A 32 -2.36 5.18 -11.32
N PRO A 33 -1.09 5.62 -11.28
CA PRO A 33 -0.41 6.11 -12.47
C PRO A 33 -0.19 5.00 -13.50
N VAL A 34 -0.03 5.40 -14.76
CA VAL A 34 0.31 4.48 -15.85
C VAL A 34 1.69 3.86 -15.62
N GLY A 35 1.85 2.58 -15.94
CA GLY A 35 3.10 1.84 -15.68
C GLY A 35 3.34 1.48 -14.21
N CYS A 36 2.35 1.64 -13.34
CA CYS A 36 2.49 1.30 -11.93
C CYS A 36 2.40 -0.22 -11.69
N MET A 37 3.48 -0.82 -11.18
CA MET A 37 3.53 -2.24 -10.81
C MET A 37 2.73 -2.46 -9.52
N LYS A 38 1.78 -3.39 -9.53
CA LYS A 38 0.94 -3.69 -8.36
C LYS A 38 1.37 -4.97 -7.68
N ILE A 39 1.89 -4.85 -6.47
CA ILE A 39 2.47 -5.95 -5.71
C ILE A 39 1.63 -6.21 -4.46
N GLY A 40 1.11 -7.43 -4.34
CA GLY A 40 0.39 -7.87 -3.14
C GLY A 40 1.33 -8.51 -2.13
N THR A 41 1.13 -8.22 -0.84
CA THR A 41 1.87 -8.86 0.24
C THR A 41 1.10 -10.03 0.81
N SER A 42 1.72 -11.21 0.89
CA SER A 42 1.13 -12.37 1.54
C SER A 42 2.18 -13.25 2.18
N PHE A 43 1.90 -13.70 3.40
CA PHE A 43 2.72 -14.67 4.13
C PHE A 43 2.69 -16.08 3.48
N ALA A 44 1.62 -16.41 2.73
CA ALA A 44 1.48 -17.73 2.12
C ALA A 44 2.46 -17.99 0.95
N VAL A 45 3.18 -16.95 0.49
CA VAL A 45 4.16 -17.10 -0.58
C VAL A 45 5.42 -17.76 -0.02
N PRO A 46 5.86 -18.92 -0.55
CA PRO A 46 6.95 -19.70 0.02
C PRO A 46 8.32 -19.03 -0.12
N LYS A 47 8.48 -18.15 -1.11
CA LYS A 47 9.73 -17.43 -1.34
C LYS A 47 9.66 -16.04 -0.71
N VAL A 48 10.50 -15.81 0.29
CA VAL A 48 10.77 -14.46 0.80
C VAL A 48 11.59 -13.71 -0.25
N SER A 49 11.08 -12.54 -0.63
CA SER A 49 11.75 -11.61 -1.54
C SER A 49 12.35 -10.46 -0.72
N ASP A 50 13.53 -9.99 -1.10
CA ASP A 50 14.10 -8.79 -0.49
C ASP A 50 13.30 -7.57 -0.96
N LEU A 51 12.91 -6.72 -0.02
CA LEU A 51 12.17 -5.49 -0.28
C LEU A 51 12.99 -4.51 -1.12
N ARG A 52 14.33 -4.50 -0.99
CA ARG A 52 15.20 -3.58 -1.73
C ARG A 52 15.21 -3.86 -3.24
N GLU A 53 15.09 -5.13 -3.62
CA GLU A 53 15.00 -5.55 -5.03
C GLU A 53 13.62 -5.25 -5.65
N LEU A 54 12.61 -5.02 -4.82
CA LEU A 54 11.24 -4.70 -5.24
C LEU A 54 11.04 -3.20 -5.51
N VAL A 55 12.04 -2.36 -5.21
CA VAL A 55 11.99 -0.92 -5.43
C VAL A 55 12.53 -0.61 -6.84
N PRO A 56 11.68 -0.22 -7.81
CA PRO A 56 12.16 0.29 -9.09
C PRO A 56 12.74 1.70 -8.92
N THR A 57 13.69 2.02 -9.79
CA THR A 57 14.42 3.29 -9.75
C THR A 57 13.63 4.45 -10.37
N GLU A 58 12.80 4.18 -11.39
CA GLU A 58 12.08 5.22 -12.15
C GLU A 58 10.56 5.00 -12.28
N GLU A 59 10.06 3.80 -11.94
CA GLU A 59 8.64 3.45 -12.08
C GLU A 59 7.89 3.61 -10.75
N SER A 60 6.58 3.84 -10.82
CA SER A 60 5.73 3.84 -9.64
C SER A 60 5.38 2.41 -9.21
N VAL A 61 5.30 2.17 -7.90
CA VAL A 61 4.84 0.88 -7.35
C VAL A 61 3.66 1.09 -6.43
N ALA A 62 2.64 0.25 -6.58
CA ALA A 62 1.51 0.16 -5.66
C ALA A 62 1.64 -1.14 -4.85
N ILE A 63 1.83 -1.01 -3.54
CA ILE A 63 1.92 -2.16 -2.64
C ILE A 63 0.60 -2.33 -1.90
N VAL A 64 0.02 -3.53 -2.00
CA VAL A 64 -1.25 -3.87 -1.37
C VAL A 64 -0.99 -4.62 -0.07
N VAL A 65 -1.23 -3.92 1.04
CA VAL A 65 -1.13 -4.45 2.40
C VAL A 65 -2.53 -4.72 2.95
N GLY A 66 -2.75 -5.93 3.47
CA GLY A 66 -4.01 -6.31 4.09
C GLY A 66 -4.22 -5.65 5.45
N ALA A 67 -5.24 -4.82 5.58
CA ALA A 67 -5.63 -4.16 6.84
C ALA A 67 -6.83 -4.87 7.52
N PHE A 68 -6.76 -6.19 7.65
CA PHE A 68 -7.79 -7.04 8.28
C PHE A 68 -7.19 -7.89 9.41
N ALA A 69 -8.02 -8.34 10.35
CA ALA A 69 -7.56 -9.15 11.50
C ALA A 69 -7.08 -10.55 11.08
N HIS A 70 -7.89 -11.24 10.27
CA HIS A 70 -7.57 -12.53 9.67
C HIS A 70 -8.08 -12.54 8.23
N GLY A 71 -7.29 -13.09 7.32
CA GLY A 71 -7.61 -13.15 5.89
C GLY A 71 -6.36 -13.25 5.04
N SER A 72 -6.56 -13.25 3.72
CA SER A 72 -5.47 -13.16 2.74
C SER A 72 -5.80 -12.07 1.75
N VAL A 73 -4.77 -11.36 1.28
CA VAL A 73 -4.94 -10.36 0.22
C VAL A 73 -5.20 -11.11 -1.08
N ASN A 74 -6.41 -10.97 -1.62
CA ASN A 74 -6.79 -11.49 -2.93
C ASN A 74 -7.53 -10.38 -3.68
N VAL A 75 -6.83 -9.71 -4.59
CA VAL A 75 -7.37 -8.59 -5.37
C VAL A 75 -7.00 -8.77 -6.83
N ASP A 76 -7.93 -8.47 -7.73
CA ASP A 76 -7.78 -8.80 -9.17
C ASP A 76 -6.71 -7.95 -9.88
N TYR A 77 -6.28 -6.86 -9.26
CA TYR A 77 -5.32 -5.93 -9.83
C TYR A 77 -3.87 -6.16 -9.40
N THR A 78 -3.60 -7.11 -8.50
CA THR A 78 -2.21 -7.46 -8.14
C THR A 78 -1.59 -8.33 -9.22
N GLU A 79 -0.42 -7.94 -9.69
CA GLU A 79 0.33 -8.65 -10.74
C GLU A 79 1.26 -9.71 -10.13
N LYS A 80 1.77 -9.46 -8.92
CA LYS A 80 2.67 -10.37 -8.20
C LYS A 80 2.33 -10.41 -6.72
N MET A 81 2.49 -11.58 -6.13
CA MET A 81 2.40 -11.78 -4.68
C MET A 81 3.79 -12.06 -4.12
N VAL A 82 4.17 -11.36 -3.05
CA VAL A 82 5.47 -11.51 -2.40
C VAL A 82 5.32 -11.72 -0.90
N SER A 83 6.23 -12.52 -0.34
CA SER A 83 6.44 -12.58 1.10
C SER A 83 7.68 -11.76 1.45
N ILE A 84 7.58 -10.95 2.49
CA ILE A 84 8.67 -10.08 2.97
C ILE A 84 9.36 -10.65 4.21
N SER A 85 8.84 -11.74 4.78
CA SER A 85 9.31 -12.32 6.03
C SER A 85 8.84 -13.77 6.16
N ASN A 86 9.68 -14.61 6.77
CA ASN A 86 9.33 -15.98 7.17
C ASN A 86 8.39 -16.04 8.38
N TYR A 87 8.07 -14.89 8.98
CA TYR A 87 7.15 -14.78 10.10
C TYR A 87 5.91 -13.97 9.70
N PRO A 88 4.73 -14.31 10.24
CA PRO A 88 3.53 -13.50 10.06
C PRO A 88 3.77 -12.12 10.72
N LEU A 89 3.63 -11.07 9.93
CA LEU A 89 3.82 -9.69 10.38
C LEU A 89 2.47 -8.98 10.53
N SER A 90 2.40 -8.02 11.44
CA SER A 90 1.28 -7.08 11.50
C SER A 90 1.31 -6.15 10.29
N ALA A 91 0.14 -5.69 9.83
CA ALA A 91 0.05 -4.74 8.73
C ALA A 91 0.91 -3.47 8.97
N ALA A 92 0.94 -2.97 10.21
CA ALA A 92 1.75 -1.83 10.59
C ALA A 92 3.25 -2.09 10.43
N LEU A 93 3.75 -3.25 10.87
CA LEU A 93 5.16 -3.61 10.73
C LEU A 93 5.54 -3.89 9.28
N THR A 94 4.63 -4.47 8.50
CA THR A 94 4.80 -4.61 7.04
C THR A 94 4.96 -3.24 6.38
N CYS A 95 4.08 -2.28 6.68
CA CYS A 95 4.20 -0.91 6.16
C CYS A 95 5.52 -0.25 6.54
N ALA A 96 5.94 -0.37 7.81
CA ALA A 96 7.20 0.20 8.28
C ALA A 96 8.41 -0.40 7.54
N LYS A 97 8.45 -1.72 7.36
CA LYS A 97 9.55 -2.37 6.61
C LYS A 97 9.58 -1.95 5.15
N ILE A 98 8.41 -1.81 4.52
CA ILE A 98 8.29 -1.33 3.15
C ILE A 98 8.83 0.10 3.05
N THR A 99 8.35 1.03 3.88
CA THR A 99 8.79 2.43 3.80
C THR A 99 10.28 2.57 4.06
N THR A 100 10.84 1.86 5.05
CA THR A 100 12.29 1.86 5.31
C THR A 100 13.10 1.33 4.13
N ALA A 101 12.65 0.26 3.46
CA ALA A 101 13.36 -0.25 2.30
C ALA A 101 13.34 0.73 1.11
N PHE A 102 12.21 1.43 0.91
CA PHE A 102 12.10 2.46 -0.12
C PHE A 102 12.94 3.69 0.22
N GLU A 103 12.98 4.11 1.48
CA GLU A 103 13.84 5.19 1.98
C GLU A 103 15.31 4.91 1.71
N GLU A 104 15.79 3.71 2.04
CA GLU A 104 17.18 3.28 1.80
C GLU A 104 17.55 3.31 0.30
N VAL A 105 16.68 2.80 -0.58
CA VAL A 105 16.98 2.70 -2.02
C VAL A 105 16.91 4.06 -2.71
N TRP A 106 15.97 4.93 -2.30
CA TRP A 106 15.83 6.27 -2.86
C TRP A 106 16.76 7.30 -2.21
N GLY A 107 17.54 6.92 -1.20
CA GLY A 107 18.48 7.80 -0.51
C GLY A 107 17.81 8.84 0.37
N VAL A 108 16.62 8.54 0.89
CA VAL A 108 15.91 9.37 1.86
C VAL A 108 16.39 8.97 3.26
N VAL A 109 17.14 9.85 3.91
CA VAL A 109 17.76 9.64 5.24
C VAL A 109 17.19 10.61 6.27
#